data_AF-A0A9W8URC8-F1
#
_entry.id   AF-A0A9W8URC8-F1
#
_cell.length_a   1.000
_cell.length_b   1.000
_cell.length_c   1.000
_cell.angle_alpha   90.00
_cell.angle_beta   90.00
_cell.angle_gamma   90.00
#
_symmetry.space_group_name_H-M   'P 1'
#
loop_
_entity.id
_entity.type
_entity.pdbx_description
1 polymer ?
#
loop_
_entity_poly.entity_id
_entity_poly.type
_entity_poly.pdbx_seq_one_letter_code
_entity_poly.pdbx_strand_id
1 'polypeptide(L)'
;MNDRLAVYGDIVATAMLCRDWYHESSSKATWTSIRNQFLSNTYLAETGFSLGLDHCVIKDAGTSSVSDKMMAIAVGAILGAVHLDGGDNALRHVLAQLRIVSPTDPLA
;
A
#
# COMPACT_ATOMS: atom_id res chain seq x y z
N MET A 1 -11.56 -2.44 13.46
CA MET A 1 -10.54 -1.90 12.53
C MET A 1 -9.55 -3.01 12.21
N ASN A 2 -9.09 -3.13 10.96
CA ASN A 2 -8.31 -4.27 10.47
C ASN A 2 -6.80 -4.12 10.71
N ASP A 3 -6.42 -3.56 11.85
CA ASP A 3 -5.06 -3.05 12.12
C ASP A 3 -3.98 -4.13 11.96
N ARG A 4 -4.27 -5.36 12.39
CA ARG A 4 -3.35 -6.49 12.23
C ARG A 4 -3.06 -6.83 10.77
N LEU A 5 -4.10 -6.82 9.95
CA LEU A 5 -3.99 -7.10 8.52
C LEU A 5 -3.32 -5.95 7.78
N ALA A 6 -3.57 -4.71 8.24
CA ALA A 6 -2.90 -3.53 7.72
C ALA A 6 -1.38 -3.55 7.98
N VAL A 7 -0.98 -3.89 9.21
CA VAL A 7 0.44 -4.06 9.57
C VAL A 7 1.08 -5.18 8.74
N TYR A 8 0.38 -6.30 8.56
CA TYR A 8 0.87 -7.38 7.70
C TYR A 8 1.07 -6.90 6.25
N GLY A 9 0.08 -6.23 5.68
CA GLY A 9 0.10 -5.66 4.33
C GLY A 9 1.26 -4.70 4.10
N ASP A 10 1.49 -3.79 5.05
CA ASP A 10 2.63 -2.86 5.02
C ASP A 10 3.98 -3.60 4.97
N ILE A 11 4.15 -4.63 5.81
CA ILE A 11 5.39 -5.43 5.86
C ILE A 11 5.62 -6.17 4.54
N VAL A 12 4.60 -6.82 3.97
CA VAL A 12 4.76 -7.60 2.73
C VAL A 12 4.98 -6.70 1.51
N ALA A 13 4.31 -5.55 1.44
CA ALA A 13 4.55 -4.55 0.39
C ALA A 13 5.96 -3.95 0.51
N THR A 14 6.39 -3.62 1.73
CA THR A 14 7.75 -3.16 2.01
C THR A 14 8.79 -4.20 1.58
N ALA A 15 8.60 -5.46 1.94
CA ALA A 15 9.52 -6.54 1.60
C ALA A 15 9.62 -6.75 0.08
N MET A 16 8.50 -6.65 -0.63
CA MET A 16 8.46 -6.76 -2.09
C MET A 16 9.24 -5.64 -2.77
N LEU A 17 8.94 -4.38 -2.44
CA LEU A 17 9.64 -3.23 -3.00
C LEU A 17 11.13 -3.21 -2.62
N CYS A 18 11.47 -3.67 -1.41
CA CYS A 18 12.86 -3.82 -0.96
C CYS A 18 13.60 -4.89 -1.77
N ARG A 19 12.94 -6.01 -2.09
CA ARG A 19 13.51 -7.06 -2.95
C ARG A 19 13.78 -6.53 -4.35
N ASP A 20 12.83 -5.79 -4.94
CA ASP A 20 13.00 -5.16 -6.25
C ASP A 20 14.20 -4.19 -6.24
N TRP A 21 14.23 -3.28 -5.28
CA TRP A 21 15.35 -2.34 -5.10
C TRP A 21 16.71 -3.04 -4.93
N TYR A 22 16.76 -4.14 -4.16
CA TYR A 22 17.98 -4.89 -3.90
C TYR A 22 18.57 -5.49 -5.19
N HIS A 23 17.71 -6.02 -6.07
CA HIS A 23 18.14 -6.60 -7.34
C HIS A 23 18.59 -5.56 -8.38
N GLU A 24 18.10 -4.32 -8.28
CA GLU A 24 18.43 -3.23 -9.20
C GLU A 24 19.80 -2.56 -8.92
N SER A 25 20.54 -2.97 -7.88
CA SER A 25 21.80 -2.33 -7.46
C SER A 25 21.70 -0.82 -7.20
N SER A 26 20.49 -0.36 -6.83
CA SER A 26 20.17 1.04 -6.59
C SER A 26 20.76 1.55 -5.26
N SER A 27 20.94 2.87 -5.15
CA SER A 27 21.49 3.47 -3.93
C SER A 27 20.54 3.31 -2.73
N LYS A 28 21.08 3.32 -1.51
CA LYS A 28 20.27 3.34 -0.28
C LYS A 28 19.37 4.59 -0.18
N ALA A 29 19.79 5.70 -0.80
CA ALA A 29 18.97 6.90 -0.88
C ALA A 29 17.71 6.64 -1.73
N THR A 30 17.84 5.92 -2.84
CA THR A 30 16.70 5.49 -3.68
C THR A 30 15.70 4.67 -2.88
N TRP A 31 16.16 3.68 -2.09
CA TRP A 31 15.26 2.92 -1.21
C TRP A 31 14.54 3.80 -0.19
N THR A 32 15.26 4.73 0.42
CA THR A 32 14.67 5.65 1.41
C THR A 32 13.56 6.48 0.77
N SER A 33 13.77 6.97 -0.46
CA SER A 33 12.75 7.70 -1.22
C SER A 33 11.56 6.80 -1.57
N ILE A 34 11.77 5.59 -2.10
CA ILE A 34 10.69 4.63 -2.43
C ILE A 34 9.83 4.37 -1.18
N ARG A 35 10.46 4.00 -0.08
CA ARG A 35 9.76 3.70 1.17
C ARG A 35 8.99 4.90 1.71
N ASN A 36 9.61 6.08 1.73
CA ASN A 36 8.96 7.26 2.29
C ASN A 36 7.84 7.81 1.38
N GLN A 37 7.99 7.65 0.06
CA GLN A 37 7.01 8.15 -0.90
C GLN A 37 5.80 7.23 -0.99
N PHE A 38 6.00 5.93 -1.20
CA PHE A 38 4.90 5.02 -1.56
C PHE A 38 4.29 4.25 -0.38
N LEU A 39 5.00 4.16 0.75
CA LEU A 39 4.55 3.42 1.93
C LEU A 39 4.27 4.33 3.13
N SER A 40 4.16 5.65 2.90
CA SER A 40 3.69 6.55 3.94
C SER A 40 2.17 6.43 4.09
N ASN A 41 1.68 6.56 5.33
CA ASN A 41 0.23 6.61 5.58
C ASN A 41 -0.46 7.71 4.76
N THR A 42 0.22 8.83 4.52
CA THR A 42 -0.29 9.92 3.67
C THR A 42 -0.51 9.44 2.25
N TYR A 43 0.48 8.81 1.63
CA TYR A 43 0.36 8.30 0.28
C TYR A 43 -0.72 7.21 0.16
N LEU A 44 -0.75 6.26 1.10
CA LEU A 44 -1.78 5.22 1.12
C LEU A 44 -3.18 5.81 1.29
N ALA A 45 -3.33 6.86 2.11
CA ALA A 45 -4.59 7.57 2.26
C ALA A 45 -5.02 8.26 0.95
N GLU A 46 -4.12 9.06 0.35
CA GLU A 46 -4.37 9.77 -0.91
C GLU A 46 -4.75 8.79 -2.03
N THR A 47 -4.01 7.70 -2.20
CA THR A 47 -4.31 6.65 -3.17
C THR A 47 -5.68 6.04 -2.90
N GLY A 48 -5.97 5.68 -1.65
CA GLY A 48 -7.26 5.07 -1.28
C GLY A 48 -8.45 5.98 -1.54
N PHE A 49 -8.35 7.28 -1.23
CA PHE A 49 -9.38 8.26 -1.57
C PHE A 49 -9.51 8.48 -3.08
N SER A 50 -8.40 8.53 -3.83
CA SER A 50 -8.44 8.70 -5.28
C SER A 50 -9.17 7.57 -6.00
N LEU A 51 -9.21 6.38 -5.39
CA LEU A 51 -9.91 5.19 -5.87
C LEU A 51 -11.35 5.07 -5.33
N GLY A 52 -11.81 6.04 -4.54
CA GLY A 52 -13.16 6.04 -3.95
C GLY A 52 -13.37 4.95 -2.90
N LEU A 53 -12.29 4.44 -2.28
CA LEU A 53 -12.40 3.37 -1.28
C LEU A 53 -13.13 3.83 0.00
N ASP A 54 -13.27 5.14 0.22
CA ASP A 54 -14.01 5.70 1.34
C ASP A 54 -15.49 5.31 1.32
N HIS A 55 -16.04 5.05 0.13
CA HIS A 55 -17.38 4.53 -0.04
C HIS A 55 -17.51 3.04 0.35
N CYS A 56 -16.39 2.31 0.38
CA CYS A 56 -16.34 0.89 0.74
C CYS A 56 -15.96 0.65 2.20
N VAL A 57 -15.44 1.65 2.91
CA VAL A 57 -15.07 1.52 4.33
C VAL A 57 -16.33 1.52 5.20
N ILE A 58 -16.51 0.44 5.96
CA ILE A 58 -17.57 0.35 6.98
C ILE A 58 -17.19 1.24 8.17
N LYS A 59 -18.09 2.17 8.50
CA LYS A 59 -17.91 3.18 9.55
C LYS A 59 -18.76 2.83 10.77
N ASP A 60 -18.26 3.18 11.95
CA ASP A 60 -19.05 3.10 13.18
C ASP A 60 -20.17 4.15 13.18
N ALA A 61 -21.25 3.86 13.91
CA ALA A 61 -22.36 4.79 14.07
C ALA A 61 -21.89 6.07 14.78
N GLY A 62 -21.79 7.17 14.03
CA GLY A 62 -21.29 8.46 14.51
C GLY A 62 -20.07 8.98 13.74
N THR A 63 -19.42 8.15 12.93
CA THR A 63 -18.34 8.59 12.04
C THR A 63 -18.91 9.09 10.72
N SER A 64 -18.90 10.41 10.51
CA SER A 64 -19.43 11.05 9.31
C SER A 64 -18.54 10.81 8.07
N SER A 65 -17.22 10.91 8.24
CA SER A 65 -16.22 10.75 7.17
C SER A 65 -15.10 9.78 7.54
N VAL A 66 -14.49 9.17 6.52
CA VAL A 66 -13.27 8.39 6.67
C VAL A 66 -12.09 9.36 6.86
N SER A 67 -11.26 9.14 7.87
CA SER A 67 -10.02 9.91 8.05
C SER A 67 -8.86 9.32 7.25
N ASP A 68 -7.81 10.09 7.00
CA ASP A 68 -6.59 9.61 6.34
C ASP A 68 -6.02 8.37 7.02
N LYS A 69 -6.01 8.36 8.36
CA LYS A 69 -5.56 7.20 9.13
C LYS A 69 -6.42 5.96 8.87
N MET A 70 -7.74 6.12 8.84
CA MET A 70 -8.66 5.01 8.54
C MET A 70 -8.46 4.52 7.10
N MET A 71 -8.24 5.43 6.16
CA MET A 71 -7.99 5.08 4.76
C MET A 71 -6.68 4.33 4.59
N ALA A 72 -5.59 4.81 5.20
CA ALA A 72 -4.30 4.14 5.17
C ALA A 72 -4.38 2.71 5.74
N ILE A 73 -5.12 2.53 6.85
CA ILE A 73 -5.36 1.22 7.45
C ILE A 73 -6.19 0.33 6.50
N ALA A 74 -7.21 0.88 5.85
CA ALA A 74 -8.03 0.13 4.89
C ALA A 74 -7.19 -0.34 3.70
N VAL A 75 -6.38 0.54 3.10
CA VAL A 75 -5.48 0.18 2.00
C VAL A 75 -4.46 -0.86 2.43
N GLY A 76 -3.80 -0.67 3.59
CA GLY A 76 -2.88 -1.68 4.13
C GLY A 76 -3.58 -3.03 4.33
N ALA A 77 -4.81 -3.04 4.83
CA ALA A 77 -5.56 -4.27 5.03
C ALA A 77 -5.92 -4.96 3.70
N ILE A 78 -6.23 -4.19 2.65
CA ILE A 78 -6.43 -4.73 1.29
C ILE A 78 -5.15 -5.38 0.77
N LEU A 79 -4.00 -4.71 0.91
CA LEU A 79 -2.70 -5.28 0.51
C LEU A 79 -2.41 -6.59 1.25
N GLY A 80 -2.68 -6.61 2.56
CA GLY A 80 -2.53 -7.82 3.37
C GLY A 80 -3.46 -8.95 2.94
N ALA A 81 -4.74 -8.65 2.68
CA ALA A 81 -5.72 -9.63 2.20
C ALA A 81 -5.31 -10.23 0.85
N VAL A 82 -4.96 -9.37 -0.11
CA VAL A 82 -4.53 -9.78 -1.45
C VAL A 82 -3.32 -10.70 -1.39
N HIS A 83 -2.36 -10.38 -0.53
CA HIS A 83 -1.18 -11.23 -0.35
C HIS A 83 -1.51 -12.57 0.30
N LEU A 84 -2.36 -12.60 1.33
CA LEU A 84 -2.79 -13.85 1.96
C LEU A 84 -3.57 -14.77 1.01
N ASP A 85 -4.42 -14.21 0.16
CA ASP A 85 -5.29 -14.96 -0.74
C ASP A 85 -4.58 -15.37 -2.05
N GLY A 86 -3.69 -14.52 -2.57
CA GLY A 86 -3.11 -14.66 -3.91
C GLY A 86 -1.58 -14.65 -3.99
N GLY A 87 -0.88 -14.47 -2.86
CA GLY A 87 0.58 -14.46 -2.77
C GLY A 87 1.25 -13.26 -3.43
N ASP A 88 2.57 -13.38 -3.64
CA ASP A 88 3.43 -12.30 -4.14
C ASP A 88 2.95 -11.73 -5.49
N ASN A 89 2.51 -12.58 -6.43
CA ASN A 89 2.08 -12.11 -7.76
C ASN A 89 0.79 -11.28 -7.70
N ALA A 90 -0.17 -11.68 -6.87
CA ALA A 90 -1.42 -10.92 -6.71
C ALA A 90 -1.14 -9.56 -6.07
N LEU A 91 -0.31 -9.53 -5.03
CA LEU A 91 0.11 -8.29 -4.39
C LEU A 91 0.83 -7.37 -5.38
N ARG A 92 1.74 -7.91 -6.21
CA ARG A 92 2.47 -7.12 -7.22
C ARG A 92 1.55 -6.45 -8.23
N HIS A 93 0.53 -7.16 -8.72
CA HIS A 93 -0.46 -6.57 -9.63
C HIS A 93 -1.24 -5.43 -8.97
N VAL A 94 -1.63 -5.59 -7.71
CA VAL A 94 -2.34 -4.53 -6.97
C VAL A 94 -1.42 -3.34 -6.73
N LEU A 95 -0.18 -3.53 -6.29
CA LEU A 95 0.77 -2.43 -6.11
C LEU A 95 0.98 -1.63 -7.41
N ALA A 96 1.07 -2.31 -8.56
CA ALA A 96 1.15 -1.67 -9.87
C ALA A 96 -0.12 -0.84 -10.19
N GLN A 97 -1.32 -1.39 -9.94
CA GLN A 97 -2.58 -0.66 -10.13
C GLN A 97 -2.71 0.56 -9.21
N LEU A 98 -2.17 0.47 -8.00
CA LEU A 98 -2.11 1.57 -7.04
C LEU A 98 -1.01 2.58 -7.34
N ARG A 99 -0.22 2.37 -8.42
CA ARG A 99 0.99 3.15 -8.76
C ARG A 99 2.03 3.18 -7.64
N ILE A 100 2.00 2.17 -6.78
CA ILE A 100 3.03 1.87 -5.80
C ILE A 100 4.07 1.01 -6.53
N VAL A 101 4.89 1.66 -7.35
CA VAL A 101 5.86 1.00 -8.21
C VAL A 101 7.27 1.48 -7.87
N SER A 102 8.27 0.62 -8.08
CA SER A 102 9.65 1.10 -8.15
C SER A 102 9.77 2.05 -9.37
N PRO A 103 10.73 2.99 -9.38
CA PRO A 103 10.87 4.00 -10.45
C PRO A 103 11.07 3.44 -11.87
N THR A 104 11.14 2.12 -12.05
CA THR A 104 11.50 1.44 -13.29
C THR A 104 10.45 0.46 -13.81
N ASP A 105 9.25 0.42 -13.23
CA ASP A 105 8.17 -0.42 -13.77
C ASP A 105 7.70 0.14 -15.14
N PRO A 106 7.71 -0.64 -16.25
CA PRO A 106 7.38 -0.16 -17.60
C PRO A 106 5.93 0.31 -17.79
N LEU A 107 5.13 0.28 -16.73
CA LEU A 107 3.72 0.67 -16.69
C LEU A 107 3.49 2.01 -15.95
N ALA A 108 4.57 2.70 -15.54
CA ALA A 108 4.51 4.06 -14.98
C ALA A 108 4.36 5.13 -16.07
#